data_AF-A0A1I3CMB0-F1
#
_entry.id   AF-A0A1I3CMB0-F1
#
_cell.length_a   1.000
_cell.length_b   1.000
_cell.length_c   1.000
_cell.angle_alpha   90.00
_cell.angle_beta   90.00
_cell.angle_gamma   90.00
#
_symmetry.space_group_name_H-M   'P 1'
#
loop_
_entity.id
_entity.type
_entity.pdbx_description
1 polymer ?
#
loop_
_entity_poly.entity_id
_entity_poly.type
_entity_poly.pdbx_seq_one_letter_code
_entity_poly.pdbx_strand_id
1 'polypeptide(L)'
;MEKISCEIIEDLLPSYRDEVLTDSVKLMVENHLESCNHCKGKLKQLEQEIEINELEKKSRGHKFIASLQRRKYYLIGMMIGAMIPIGAFVALVVYFVYFCE
;
A
#
# COMPACT_ATOMS: atom_id res chain seq x y z
N MET A 1 1.46 40.58 -23.74
CA MET A 1 1.78 39.21 -23.27
C MET A 1 1.38 39.16 -21.82
N GLU A 2 0.16 38.72 -21.52
CA GLU A 2 -0.30 38.53 -20.15
C GLU A 2 0.45 37.34 -19.57
N LYS A 3 1.63 37.64 -19.01
CA LYS A 3 2.52 36.67 -18.39
C LYS A 3 1.90 36.29 -17.06
N ILE A 4 1.07 35.27 -17.07
CA ILE A 4 0.65 34.57 -15.85
C ILE A 4 1.94 34.13 -15.15
N SER A 5 2.08 34.49 -13.89
CA SER A 5 3.27 34.16 -13.10
C SER A 5 3.41 32.65 -12.97
N CYS A 6 4.65 32.15 -13.07
CA CYS A 6 4.95 30.73 -12.88
C CYS A 6 4.41 30.23 -11.54
N GLU A 7 4.44 31.07 -10.51
CA GLU A 7 3.91 30.80 -9.17
C GLU A 7 2.43 30.38 -9.17
N ILE A 8 1.59 31.06 -9.97
CA ILE A 8 0.16 30.71 -10.10
C ILE A 8 0.00 29.36 -10.80
N ILE A 9 0.79 29.12 -11.84
CA ILE A 9 0.74 27.85 -12.57
C ILE A 9 1.18 26.71 -11.66
N GLU A 10 2.21 26.92 -10.84
CA GLU A 10 2.73 25.94 -9.90
C GLU A 10 1.72 25.55 -8.82
N ASP A 11 0.95 26.51 -8.29
CA ASP A 11 -0.14 26.23 -7.36
C ASP A 11 -1.28 25.46 -8.02
N LEU A 12 -1.48 25.67 -9.32
CA LEU A 12 -2.48 24.97 -10.13
C LEU A 12 -1.99 23.62 -10.66
N LEU A 13 -0.69 23.34 -10.70
CA LEU A 13 -0.13 22.08 -11.23
C LEU A 13 -0.68 20.83 -10.51
N PRO A 14 -0.79 20.79 -9.17
CA PRO A 14 -1.43 19.68 -8.47
C PRO A 14 -2.87 19.45 -8.96
N SER A 15 -3.67 20.52 -9.04
CA SER A 15 -5.07 20.47 -9.50
C SER A 15 -5.21 20.17 -11.00
N TYR A 16 -4.25 20.60 -11.81
CA TYR A 16 -4.18 20.31 -13.25
C TYR A 16 -3.98 18.82 -13.50
N ARG A 17 -3.04 18.20 -12.77
CA ARG A 17 -2.79 16.75 -12.82
C ARG A 17 -3.99 15.96 -12.33
N ASP A 18 -4.66 16.44 -11.29
CA ASP A 18 -5.85 15.78 -10.73
C ASP A 18 -7.10 15.95 -11.64
N GLU A 19 -6.95 16.61 -12.79
CA GLU A 19 -7.99 16.86 -13.80
C GLU A 19 -9.26 17.54 -13.24
N VAL A 20 -9.12 18.30 -12.14
CA VAL A 20 -10.22 19.00 -11.48
C VAL A 20 -10.39 20.45 -11.95
N LEU A 21 -9.52 20.94 -12.82
CA LEU A 21 -9.59 22.28 -13.38
C LEU A 21 -10.64 22.37 -14.51
N THR A 22 -11.26 23.54 -14.65
CA THR A 22 -12.14 23.81 -15.79
C THR A 22 -11.33 23.92 -17.09
N ASP A 23 -11.96 23.61 -18.23
CA ASP A 23 -11.30 23.59 -19.55
C ASP A 23 -10.57 24.91 -19.88
N SER A 24 -11.13 26.05 -19.47
CA SER A 24 -10.54 27.37 -19.63
C SER A 24 -9.20 27.53 -18.92
N VAL A 25 -9.09 27.00 -17.69
CA VAL A 25 -7.88 27.06 -16.87
C VAL A 25 -6.88 25.99 -17.33
N LYS A 26 -7.37 24.82 -17.76
CA LYS A 26 -6.55 23.74 -18.33
C LYS A 26 -5.76 24.23 -19.55
N LEU A 27 -6.45 24.86 -20.51
CA LEU A 27 -5.83 25.39 -21.74
C LEU A 27 -4.83 26.52 -21.45
N MET A 28 -5.10 27.31 -20.41
CA MET A 28 -4.19 28.35 -19.92
C MET A 28 -2.90 27.77 -19.33
N VAL A 29 -3.00 26.68 -18.57
CA VAL A 29 -1.84 25.95 -18.02
C VAL A 29 -1.05 25.26 -19.13
N GLU A 30 -1.72 24.61 -20.10
CA GLU A 30 -1.08 23.96 -21.25
C GLU A 30 -0.25 24.96 -22.07
N ASN A 31 -0.82 26.10 -22.44
CA ASN A 31 -0.11 27.17 -23.15
C ASN A 31 1.12 27.67 -22.38
N HIS A 32 1.06 27.71 -21.05
CA HIS A 32 2.20 28.09 -20.23
C HIS A 32 3.26 26.97 -20.18
N LEU A 33 2.86 25.70 -20.09
CA LEU A 33 3.76 24.55 -20.08
C LEU A 33 4.51 24.36 -21.41
N GLU A 34 3.92 24.77 -22.54
CA GLU A 34 4.60 24.78 -23.85
C GLU A 34 5.74 25.79 -23.91
N SER A 35 5.59 26.94 -23.24
CA SER A 35 6.57 28.03 -23.26
C SER A 35 7.53 28.04 -22.07
N CYS A 36 7.18 27.38 -20.96
CA CYS A 36 7.92 27.41 -19.71
C CYS A 36 8.50 26.05 -19.31
N ASN A 37 9.82 25.91 -19.45
CA ASN A 37 10.55 24.71 -19.01
C ASN A 37 10.56 24.52 -17.48
N HIS A 38 10.44 25.60 -16.71
CA HIS A 38 10.42 25.54 -15.24
C HIS A 38 9.19 24.78 -14.72
N CYS A 39 7.99 25.20 -15.16
CA CYS A 39 6.74 24.58 -14.77
C CYS A 39 6.65 23.12 -15.26
N LYS A 40 7.20 22.84 -16.44
CA LYS A 40 7.32 21.47 -16.97
C LYS A 40 8.22 20.57 -16.10
N GLY A 41 9.30 21.12 -15.56
CA GLY A 41 10.16 20.42 -14.60
C GLY A 41 9.44 20.10 -13.30
N LYS A 42 8.70 21.08 -12.74
CA LYS A 42 7.91 20.88 -11.53
C LYS A 42 6.80 19.84 -11.69
N LEU A 43 6.10 19.84 -12.83
CA LEU A 43 5.10 18.82 -13.12
C LEU A 43 5.71 17.41 -13.09
N LYS A 44 6.87 17.20 -13.72
CA LYS A 44 7.57 15.91 -13.68
C LYS A 44 8.03 15.51 -12.28
N GLN A 45 8.49 16.47 -11.47
CA GLN A 45 8.88 16.19 -10.09
C GLN A 45 7.69 15.71 -9.27
N LEU A 46 6.52 16.34 -9.43
CA LEU A 46 5.27 15.94 -8.77
C LEU A 46 4.83 14.54 -9.18
N GLU A 47 4.99 14.16 -10.45
CA GLU A 47 4.71 12.80 -10.94
C GLU A 47 5.68 11.77 -10.33
N GLN A 48 6.98 12.07 -10.30
CA GLN A 48 8.01 11.18 -9.75
C GLN A 48 7.87 10.96 -8.24
N GLU A 49 7.57 12.01 -7.47
CA GLU A 49 7.41 11.90 -6.01
C GLU A 49 6.24 10.97 -5.63
N ILE A 50 5.16 11.00 -6.42
CA ILE A 50 4.01 10.11 -6.20
C ILE A 50 4.37 8.67 -6.56
N GLU A 51 5.00 8.43 -7.70
CA GLU A 51 5.39 7.07 -8.12
C GLU A 51 6.26 6.38 -7.04
N ILE A 52 7.22 7.11 -6.48
CA ILE A 52 8.06 6.61 -5.37
C ILE A 52 7.20 6.30 -4.14
N ASN A 53 6.28 7.20 -3.77
CA ASN A 53 5.38 7.00 -2.63
C ASN A 53 4.44 5.80 -2.81
N GLU A 54 3.91 5.58 -4.01
CA GLU A 54 3.03 4.44 -4.32
C GLU A 54 3.79 3.12 -4.27
N LEU A 55 5.00 3.07 -4.83
CA LEU A 55 5.89 1.90 -4.76
C LEU A 55 6.25 1.57 -3.30
N GLU A 56 6.59 2.57 -2.50
CA GLU A 56 6.85 2.39 -1.08
C GLU A 56 5.61 1.91 -0.31
N LYS A 57 4.44 2.51 -0.55
CA LYS A 57 3.17 2.14 0.10
C LYS A 57 2.77 0.71 -0.25
N LYS A 58 2.93 0.30 -1.50
CA LYS A 58 2.69 -1.08 -1.96
C LYS A 58 3.64 -2.07 -1.28
N SER A 59 4.92 -1.73 -1.15
CA SER A 59 5.90 -2.58 -0.47
C SER A 59 5.63 -2.73 1.04
N ARG A 60 5.26 -1.63 1.71
CA ARG A 60 4.92 -1.62 3.14
C ARG A 60 3.62 -2.37 3.42
N GLY A 61 2.58 -2.13 2.62
CA GLY A 61 1.30 -2.83 2.71
C GLY A 61 1.46 -4.34 2.54
N HIS A 62 2.27 -4.77 1.56
CA HIS A 62 2.52 -6.20 1.33
C HIS A 62 3.26 -6.86 2.51
N LYS A 63 4.29 -6.20 3.07
CA LYS A 63 5.04 -6.73 4.23
C LYS A 63 4.15 -6.87 5.48
N PHE A 64 3.28 -5.89 5.73
CA PHE A 64 2.37 -5.91 6.87
C PHE A 64 1.35 -7.06 6.75
N ILE A 65 0.70 -7.21 5.60
CA ILE A 65 -0.29 -8.27 5.35
C ILE A 65 0.36 -9.66 5.40
N ALA A 66 1.54 -9.84 4.81
CA ALA A 66 2.26 -11.11 4.82
C ALA A 66 2.68 -11.56 6.24
N SER A 67 3.00 -10.60 7.12
CA SER A 67 3.34 -10.90 8.52
C SER A 67 2.12 -11.39 9.33
N LEU A 68 0.93 -10.85 9.06
CA LEU A 68 -0.32 -11.22 9.72
C LEU A 68 -0.85 -12.58 9.24
N GLN A 69 -0.74 -12.88 7.94
CA GLN A 69 -1.20 -14.16 7.38
C GLN A 69 -0.42 -15.35 7.95
N ARG A 70 0.90 -15.24 8.12
CA ARG A 70 1.71 -16.32 8.72
C ARG A 70 1.28 -16.69 10.13
N ARG A 71 0.88 -15.71 10.96
CA ARG A 71 0.39 -15.94 12.33
C ARG A 71 -0.91 -16.75 12.36
N LYS A 72 -1.83 -16.50 11.42
CA LYS A 72 -3.09 -17.25 11.32
C LYS A 72 -2.87 -18.73 11.04
N TYR A 73 -2.03 -19.07 10.05
CA TYR A 73 -1.76 -20.47 9.71
C TYR A 73 -0.96 -21.20 10.80
N TYR A 74 -0.02 -20.51 11.47
CA TYR A 74 0.73 -21.08 12.59
C TYR A 74 -0.16 -21.47 13.78
N LEU A 75 -1.11 -20.60 14.17
CA LEU A 75 -2.05 -20.88 15.26
C LEU A 75 -2.96 -22.08 14.95
N ILE A 76 -3.47 -22.17 13.71
CA ILE A 76 -4.32 -23.30 13.30
C ILE A 76 -3.53 -24.62 13.34
N GLY A 77 -2.28 -24.63 12.84
CA GLY A 77 -1.42 -25.82 12.89
C GLY A 77 -1.07 -26.24 14.32
N MET A 78 -0.85 -25.29 15.23
CA MET A 78 -0.54 -25.56 16.63
C MET A 78 -1.71 -26.22 17.38
N MET A 79 -2.95 -25.79 17.11
CA MET A 79 -4.15 -26.38 17.74
C MET A 79 -4.35 -27.84 17.31
N ILE A 80 -4.15 -28.16 16.03
CA ILE A 80 -4.31 -29.53 15.52
C ILE A 80 -3.16 -30.42 16.01
N GLY A 81 -1.93 -29.91 16.02
CA GLY A 81 -0.75 -30.64 16.47
C GLY A 81 -0.78 -31.03 17.95
N ALA A 82 -1.46 -30.24 18.80
CA ALA A 82 -1.58 -30.52 20.22
C ALA A 82 -2.64 -31.59 20.57
N MET A 83 -3.65 -31.80 19.72
CA MET A 83 -4.75 -32.73 20.01
C MET A 83 -4.33 -34.21 19.96
N ILE A 84 -3.41 -34.56 19.06
CA ILE A 84 -2.93 -35.93 18.85
C ILE A 84 -2.18 -36.50 20.07
N PRO A 85 -1.17 -35.81 20.65
CA PRO A 85 -0.47 -36.33 21.83
C PRO A 85 -1.35 -36.40 23.08
N ILE A 86 -2.31 -35.47 23.23
CA ILE A 86 -3.26 -35.48 24.35
C ILE A 86 -4.18 -36.71 24.26
N GLY A 87 -4.73 -37.00 23.07
CA GLY A 87 -5.56 -38.19 22.87
C GLY A 87 -4.80 -39.49 23.10
N ALA A 88 -3.57 -39.58 22.60
CA ALA A 88 -2.72 -40.75 22.81
C ALA A 88 -2.38 -40.97 24.29
N PHE A 89 -2.13 -39.89 25.04
CA PHE A 89 -1.86 -39.95 26.48
C PHE A 89 -3.06 -40.48 27.27
N VAL A 90 -4.27 -39.97 26.99
CA VAL A 90 -5.50 -40.44 27.66
C VAL A 90 -5.76 -41.91 27.34
N ALA A 91 -5.61 -42.34 26.08
CA ALA A 91 -5.78 -43.73 25.70
C ALA A 91 -4.77 -44.66 26.41
N LEU A 92 -3.52 -44.23 26.56
CA LEU A 92 -2.50 -44.98 27.29
C LEU A 92 -2.87 -45.12 28.77
N VAL A 93 -3.30 -44.04 29.42
CA VAL A 93 -3.74 -44.08 30.82
C VAL A 93 -4.92 -45.03 31.01
N VAL A 94 -5.93 -44.97 30.13
CA VAL A 94 -7.08 -45.89 30.17
C VAL A 94 -6.63 -47.33 29.99
N TYR A 95 -5.78 -47.61 29.01
CA TYR A 95 -5.22 -48.95 28.79
C TYR A 95 -4.49 -49.47 30.03
N PHE A 96 -3.66 -48.63 30.65
CA PHE A 96 -2.91 -49.01 31.85
C PHE A 96 -3.84 -49.31 33.04
N VAL A 97 -4.90 -48.52 33.24
CA VAL A 97 -5.89 -48.78 34.29
C VAL A 97 -6.63 -50.09 34.05
N TYR A 98 -7.10 -50.34 32.83
CA TYR A 98 -7.84 -51.57 32.50
C TYR A 98 -6.98 -52.83 32.48
N PHE A 99 -5.68 -52.74 32.17
CA PHE A 99 -4.77 -53.89 32.15
C PHE A 99 -4.14 -54.17 33.52
N CYS A 100 -4.17 -53.20 34.44
CA CYS A 100 -3.62 -53.32 35.78
C CYS A 100 -4.66 -53.79 36.83
N GLU A 101 -5.92 -53.95 36.45
CA GLU A 101 -7.01 -54.55 37.24
C GLU A 101 -7.30 -55.98 36.77
#